data_AF-A0A250IAJ7-F1
#
_entry.id   AF-A0A250IAJ7-F1
#
_cell.length_a   1.000
_cell.length_b   1.000
_cell.length_c   1.000
_cell.angle_alpha   90.00
_cell.angle_beta   90.00
_cell.angle_gamma   90.00
#
_symmetry.space_group_name_H-M   'P 1'
#
loop_
_entity.id
_entity.type
_entity.pdbx_description
1 polymer ?
#
loop_
_entity_poly.entity_id
_entity_poly.type
_entity_poly.pdbx_seq_one_letter_code
_entity_poly.pdbx_strand_id
1 'polypeptide(L)'
;MSSNALLAALLVASATATAQTPEPPPSGSPAPAPESTPATPAAPGSGDAAEERIRQEVDKRVEAAKQEMREEIRAQLATQSLATDWQEEWMTEKRKLELFQLDGFFRLRPNLYYQFDLGKAADRRLFPSPRGNEKTQSGADMRLRLEPTFNISEEVRVKAQFDVLSNVLLGSTPSSSFPNDGYHLFDIFNDGQKAPSSALNALQDSIAVREVYGEVSTPVGLLRFGRMSAQWGLGVLRADGNCMECDYGDVVDRVMFVTEPIDGFYVTPMFEFNGEGRYAYPHGTQSQPVDLSNADDSHSLVLAVARRDTPQQVKAKLENNQGVLNYGLHFSWRTQRYTSEGLYTSPAVPNADGSVGPSSAFIQRDASLYIPDVWLRYEERDFRVEFELAAYLGKIGSRANSPQAPSAVDLTQNQSLTVAQFGGAAVGEYRLINGKLNLQLELGFATGDRAPGIGAYSGRSGSKAGGFTQPGDVDGPQFSCDNGGCADSAIRNFRFNRAYRVDNILWRELIGTLTDTVYAKPTLRYTLTQGLDVFGSAIYSQALYAESTPSFTNKPLGIETNLGARYETEDGFVARVDWSVLFPLSGLQDYNTGLQTQTLSTAHAVRGTIGIRF
;
A
#
# COMPACT_ATOMS: atom_id res chain seq x y z
N MET A 1 -20.85 -49.03 15.27
CA MET A 1 -20.06 -47.88 15.74
C MET A 1 -19.08 -47.51 14.62
N SER A 2 -19.52 -46.94 13.50
CA SER A 2 -19.95 -45.54 13.30
C SER A 2 -18.77 -44.56 13.19
N SER A 3 -18.07 -44.63 12.06
CA SER A 3 -17.17 -43.56 11.61
C SER A 3 -18.01 -42.38 11.10
N ASN A 4 -17.66 -41.15 11.48
CA ASN A 4 -18.33 -39.92 11.04
C ASN A 4 -17.38 -38.72 11.21
N ALA A 5 -16.45 -38.52 10.26
CA ALA A 5 -15.52 -37.38 10.25
C ALA A 5 -15.05 -36.99 8.82
N LEU A 6 -15.84 -37.30 7.78
CA LEU A 6 -15.43 -37.11 6.38
C LEU A 6 -16.63 -36.96 5.43
N LEU A 7 -17.59 -36.09 5.79
CA LEU A 7 -18.81 -35.84 5.00
C LEU A 7 -19.28 -34.38 5.10
N ALA A 8 -18.51 -33.46 4.52
CA ALA A 8 -18.87 -32.02 4.44
C ALA A 8 -18.30 -31.27 3.22
N ALA A 9 -17.25 -31.78 2.56
CA ALA A 9 -16.50 -31.05 1.53
C ALA A 9 -16.64 -31.60 0.09
N LEU A 10 -17.32 -32.74 -0.12
CA LEU A 10 -17.58 -33.32 -1.44
C LEU A 10 -19.08 -33.45 -1.68
N LEU A 11 -19.69 -32.46 -2.34
CA LEU A 11 -21.02 -32.62 -2.97
C LEU A 11 -21.32 -31.65 -4.14
N VAL A 12 -20.27 -31.10 -4.77
CA VAL A 12 -20.34 -30.47 -6.10
C VAL A 12 -19.10 -30.92 -6.90
N ALA A 13 -19.25 -31.08 -8.21
CA ALA A 13 -18.21 -31.45 -9.19
C ALA A 13 -17.52 -32.83 -9.01
N SER A 14 -18.06 -33.86 -9.66
CA SER A 14 -17.36 -35.14 -9.92
C SER A 14 -17.92 -35.82 -11.17
N ALA A 15 -17.33 -35.58 -12.35
CA ALA A 15 -17.56 -36.38 -13.56
C ALA A 15 -16.46 -36.17 -14.62
N THR A 16 -15.79 -37.27 -15.01
CA THR A 16 -14.92 -37.45 -16.21
C THR A 16 -13.65 -36.58 -16.37
N ALA A 17 -12.54 -37.05 -16.96
CA ALA A 17 -12.01 -38.42 -17.16
C ALA A 17 -10.51 -38.39 -17.59
N THR A 18 -9.73 -39.42 -17.21
CA THR A 18 -8.60 -40.10 -17.93
C THR A 18 -7.62 -39.33 -18.86
N ALA A 19 -6.30 -39.62 -18.93
CA ALA A 19 -5.38 -40.49 -18.16
C ALA A 19 -3.90 -40.35 -18.66
N GLN A 20 -2.97 -41.10 -18.03
CA GLN A 20 -1.67 -41.61 -18.54
C GLN A 20 -0.41 -40.72 -18.69
N THR A 21 0.62 -41.07 -17.91
CA THR A 21 2.07 -41.13 -18.23
C THR A 21 2.60 -42.45 -17.63
N PRO A 22 3.58 -43.18 -18.25
CA PRO A 22 5.04 -42.88 -18.23
C PRO A 22 5.74 -43.29 -19.58
N GLU A 23 7.06 -43.47 -19.83
CA GLU A 23 8.39 -43.28 -19.17
C GLU A 23 9.49 -43.18 -20.30
N PRO A 24 10.77 -42.81 -20.01
CA PRO A 24 11.90 -42.76 -20.98
C PRO A 24 12.87 -43.97 -20.78
N PRO A 25 14.15 -43.98 -21.26
CA PRO A 25 14.79 -43.42 -22.46
C PRO A 25 15.33 -44.55 -23.39
N PRO A 26 16.25 -44.29 -24.34
CA PRO A 26 17.57 -44.94 -24.23
C PRO A 26 18.79 -44.09 -24.66
N SER A 27 19.99 -44.66 -24.51
CA SER A 27 21.32 -44.05 -24.72
C SER A 27 21.98 -44.37 -26.07
N GLY A 28 23.05 -43.63 -26.46
CA GLY A 28 23.85 -43.97 -27.64
C GLY A 28 24.98 -43.00 -28.04
N SER A 29 26.20 -43.22 -27.52
CA SER A 29 27.47 -42.77 -28.13
C SER A 29 27.89 -43.78 -29.24
N PRO A 30 28.78 -43.47 -30.23
CA PRO A 30 30.03 -42.72 -30.05
C PRO A 30 30.50 -41.79 -31.20
N ALA A 31 31.68 -41.19 -31.04
CA ALA A 31 32.38 -40.38 -32.04
C ALA A 31 33.40 -41.18 -32.88
N PRO A 32 33.76 -40.69 -34.08
CA PRO A 32 34.96 -41.09 -34.80
C PRO A 32 36.14 -40.12 -34.59
N ALA A 33 37.35 -40.57 -34.90
CA ALA A 33 38.59 -39.81 -34.97
C ALA A 33 39.48 -40.41 -36.09
N PRO A 34 40.70 -39.91 -36.35
CA PRO A 34 41.06 -38.54 -36.73
C PRO A 34 41.80 -38.51 -38.09
N GLU A 35 41.94 -37.35 -38.74
CA GLU A 35 42.76 -37.23 -39.96
C GLU A 35 43.92 -36.20 -39.87
N SER A 36 45.09 -36.69 -40.25
CA SER A 36 46.28 -36.05 -40.84
C SER A 36 46.59 -34.56 -40.63
N THR A 37 47.76 -34.31 -40.02
CA THR A 37 48.64 -33.19 -40.40
C THR A 37 49.27 -33.43 -41.78
N PRO A 38 49.78 -32.36 -42.45
CA PRO A 38 51.23 -32.35 -42.65
C PRO A 38 51.92 -30.97 -42.68
N ALA A 39 53.25 -31.02 -42.56
CA ALA A 39 54.27 -30.09 -43.08
C ALA A 39 54.36 -28.65 -42.52
N THR A 40 55.39 -28.43 -41.69
CA THR A 40 56.02 -27.12 -41.40
C THR A 40 57.09 -26.78 -42.44
N PRO A 41 57.06 -25.59 -43.07
CA PRO A 41 58.24 -24.97 -43.70
C PRO A 41 59.01 -24.06 -42.71
N ALA A 42 60.32 -23.90 -42.91
CA ALA A 42 61.18 -23.11 -42.03
C ALA A 42 61.05 -21.58 -42.26
N ALA A 43 61.36 -20.80 -41.23
CA ALA A 43 61.40 -19.33 -41.29
C ALA A 43 62.80 -18.79 -41.64
N PRO A 44 62.86 -17.61 -42.28
CA PRO A 44 63.82 -16.57 -41.92
C PRO A 44 63.13 -15.45 -41.11
N GLY A 45 63.87 -14.73 -40.28
CA GLY A 45 63.29 -13.83 -39.27
C GLY A 45 63.20 -12.34 -39.67
N SER A 46 62.27 -11.65 -39.02
CA SER A 46 62.26 -10.20 -38.77
C SER A 46 61.76 -9.96 -37.34
N GLY A 47 62.26 -8.93 -36.66
CA GLY A 47 62.01 -8.74 -35.22
C GLY A 47 60.54 -8.47 -34.87
N ASP A 48 59.88 -7.67 -35.69
CA ASP A 48 58.52 -7.17 -35.44
C ASP A 48 57.48 -8.29 -35.45
N ALA A 49 57.69 -9.32 -36.29
CA ALA A 49 56.80 -10.45 -36.44
C ALA A 49 56.77 -11.42 -35.24
N ALA A 50 57.58 -11.19 -34.21
CA ALA A 50 57.50 -11.88 -32.92
C ALA A 50 56.68 -11.08 -31.89
N GLU A 51 56.86 -9.75 -31.83
CA GLU A 51 56.13 -8.90 -30.89
C GLU A 51 54.63 -8.84 -31.21
N GLU A 52 54.28 -8.77 -32.50
CA GLU A 52 52.89 -8.82 -32.98
C GLU A 52 52.16 -10.07 -32.49
N ARG A 53 52.83 -11.24 -32.49
CA ARG A 53 52.25 -12.51 -32.01
C ARG A 53 52.11 -12.55 -30.50
N ILE A 54 53.05 -11.96 -29.76
CA ILE A 54 52.98 -11.87 -28.30
C ILE A 54 51.80 -11.00 -27.89
N ARG A 55 51.57 -9.86 -28.57
CA ARG A 55 50.39 -9.01 -28.34
C ARG A 55 49.09 -9.77 -28.63
N GLN A 56 48.98 -10.42 -29.79
CA GLN A 56 47.78 -11.21 -30.14
C GLN A 56 47.50 -12.36 -29.16
N GLU A 57 48.54 -13.04 -28.65
CA GLU A 57 48.40 -14.10 -27.64
C GLU A 57 47.99 -13.54 -26.27
N VAL A 58 48.49 -12.35 -25.88
CA VAL A 58 48.07 -11.64 -24.66
C VAL A 58 46.62 -11.18 -24.78
N ASP A 59 46.22 -10.51 -25.86
CA ASP A 59 44.84 -10.05 -26.07
C ASP A 59 43.86 -11.22 -26.06
N LYS A 60 44.22 -12.34 -26.68
CA LYS A 60 43.41 -13.57 -26.69
C LYS A 60 43.27 -14.19 -25.30
N ARG A 61 44.30 -14.15 -24.46
CA ARG A 61 44.22 -14.57 -23.04
C ARG A 61 43.43 -13.59 -22.18
N VAL A 62 43.51 -12.29 -22.48
CA VAL A 62 42.72 -11.25 -21.80
C VAL A 62 41.23 -11.40 -22.13
N GLU A 63 40.85 -11.66 -23.38
CA GLU A 63 39.45 -11.94 -23.72
C GLU A 63 38.98 -13.31 -23.20
N ALA A 64 39.83 -14.34 -23.18
CA ALA A 64 39.49 -15.62 -22.55
C ALA A 64 39.22 -15.45 -21.04
N ALA A 65 40.10 -14.75 -20.31
CA ALA A 65 39.91 -14.46 -18.89
C ALA A 65 38.67 -13.56 -18.65
N LYS A 66 38.39 -12.60 -19.54
CA LYS A 66 37.13 -11.81 -19.50
C LYS A 66 35.90 -12.64 -19.83
N GLN A 67 36.01 -13.76 -20.55
CA GLN A 67 34.90 -14.68 -20.82
C GLN A 67 34.69 -15.60 -19.62
N GLU A 68 35.75 -16.23 -19.11
CA GLU A 68 35.71 -17.09 -17.91
C GLU A 68 35.19 -16.31 -16.68
N MET A 69 35.71 -15.10 -16.42
CA MET A 69 35.20 -14.22 -15.36
C MET A 69 33.76 -13.76 -15.62
N ARG A 70 33.35 -13.57 -16.89
CA ARG A 70 31.94 -13.30 -17.22
C ARG A 70 31.05 -14.50 -16.97
N GLU A 71 31.53 -15.72 -17.16
CA GLU A 71 30.75 -16.95 -16.94
C GLU A 71 30.68 -17.35 -15.46
N GLU A 72 31.72 -17.08 -14.69
CA GLU A 72 31.71 -17.20 -13.22
C GLU A 72 30.76 -16.16 -12.58
N ILE A 73 30.83 -14.89 -13.01
CA ILE A 73 29.85 -13.85 -12.64
C ILE A 73 28.43 -14.26 -13.05
N ARG A 74 28.24 -14.75 -14.29
CA ARG A 74 26.94 -15.23 -14.80
C ARG A 74 26.35 -16.37 -13.97
N ALA A 75 27.18 -17.29 -13.49
CA ALA A 75 26.74 -18.35 -12.57
C ALA A 75 26.31 -17.78 -11.21
N GLN A 76 27.02 -16.77 -10.70
CA GLN A 76 26.69 -16.08 -9.45
C GLN A 76 25.40 -15.23 -9.55
N LEU A 77 25.15 -14.62 -10.70
CA LEU A 77 23.95 -13.84 -11.01
C LEU A 77 22.69 -14.71 -11.21
N ALA A 78 22.83 -15.95 -11.69
CA ALA A 78 21.71 -16.82 -12.06
C ALA A 78 20.83 -17.33 -10.88
N THR A 79 21.18 -17.00 -9.63
CA THR A 79 20.57 -17.60 -8.42
C THR A 79 19.60 -16.64 -7.71
N GLN A 80 19.12 -15.59 -8.39
CA GLN A 80 18.60 -14.37 -7.74
C GLN A 80 17.22 -13.90 -8.26
N SER A 81 16.11 -14.47 -7.77
CA SER A 81 14.74 -14.05 -8.15
C SER A 81 13.75 -13.99 -6.97
N LEU A 82 12.66 -13.24 -7.18
CA LEU A 82 11.44 -13.03 -6.35
C LEU A 82 11.51 -12.02 -5.17
N ALA A 83 11.04 -10.77 -5.39
CA ALA A 83 10.14 -9.98 -4.50
C ALA A 83 9.77 -8.56 -5.03
N THR A 84 8.75 -7.95 -4.39
CA THR A 84 8.00 -6.68 -4.59
C THR A 84 8.72 -5.38 -5.01
N ASP A 85 8.18 -4.70 -6.03
CA ASP A 85 8.26 -3.27 -6.52
C ASP A 85 9.35 -2.27 -6.08
N TRP A 86 9.84 -2.27 -4.84
CA TRP A 86 11.04 -1.54 -4.39
C TRP A 86 12.26 -2.46 -4.21
N GLN A 87 12.12 -3.71 -4.65
CA GLN A 87 13.10 -4.81 -4.62
C GLN A 87 13.41 -5.32 -6.05
N GLU A 88 12.90 -4.66 -7.10
CA GLU A 88 13.48 -4.77 -8.44
C GLU A 88 14.83 -4.04 -8.45
N GLU A 89 15.84 -4.75 -7.99
CA GLU A 89 17.21 -4.26 -7.88
C GLU A 89 17.93 -4.22 -9.23
N TRP A 90 19.10 -3.57 -9.21
CA TRP A 90 19.98 -3.35 -10.34
C TRP A 90 20.53 -4.67 -10.94
N MET A 91 19.77 -5.25 -11.85
CA MET A 91 20.18 -6.39 -12.66
C MET A 91 19.99 -6.07 -14.14
N THR A 92 21.08 -6.11 -14.92
CA THR A 92 21.02 -6.15 -16.39
C THR A 92 20.60 -7.55 -16.86
N GLU A 93 19.44 -7.98 -16.37
CA GLU A 93 18.84 -9.26 -16.72
C GLU A 93 18.36 -9.21 -18.17
N LYS A 94 19.24 -9.60 -19.09
CA LYS A 94 18.86 -10.01 -20.46
C LYS A 94 18.02 -11.29 -20.38
N ARG A 95 16.79 -11.17 -19.85
CA ARG A 95 15.74 -12.18 -19.99
C ARG A 95 15.61 -12.52 -21.47
N LYS A 96 15.28 -13.77 -21.79
CA LYS A 96 14.65 -14.03 -23.09
C LYS A 96 13.43 -13.13 -23.18
N LEU A 97 13.16 -12.57 -24.36
CA LEU A 97 12.25 -11.44 -24.52
C LEU A 97 10.78 -11.85 -24.32
N GLU A 98 10.41 -12.05 -23.05
CA GLU A 98 9.07 -12.24 -22.53
C GLU A 98 8.34 -10.91 -22.63
N LEU A 99 7.89 -10.60 -23.86
CA LEU A 99 7.20 -9.38 -24.27
C LEU A 99 6.08 -8.95 -23.31
N PHE A 100 5.47 -9.92 -22.62
CA PHE A 100 4.39 -9.74 -21.67
C PHE A 100 4.59 -10.69 -20.47
N GLN A 101 4.55 -10.14 -19.27
CA GLN A 101 4.39 -10.85 -18.00
C GLN A 101 3.09 -10.34 -17.34
N LEU A 102 2.40 -11.21 -16.59
CA LEU A 102 1.14 -10.88 -15.92
C LEU A 102 1.08 -11.55 -14.55
N ASP A 103 1.46 -10.77 -13.55
CA ASP A 103 1.31 -11.12 -12.13
C ASP A 103 -0.08 -10.64 -11.64
N GLY A 104 -0.50 -11.13 -10.47
CA GLY A 104 -1.59 -10.49 -9.70
C GLY A 104 -2.31 -11.40 -8.72
N PHE A 105 -3.57 -11.09 -8.45
CA PHE A 105 -4.43 -11.97 -7.64
C PHE A 105 -5.92 -11.80 -7.88
N PHE A 106 -6.67 -12.90 -7.77
CA PHE A 106 -8.10 -12.87 -7.47
C PHE A 106 -8.35 -13.10 -5.96
N ARG A 107 -9.33 -12.39 -5.39
CA ARG A 107 -9.77 -12.51 -4.00
C ARG A 107 -11.29 -12.49 -3.91
N LEU A 108 -11.84 -13.41 -3.13
CA LEU A 108 -13.18 -13.36 -2.53
C LEU A 108 -13.01 -13.30 -1.00
N ARG A 109 -13.78 -12.43 -0.34
CA ARG A 109 -13.60 -12.14 1.09
C ARG A 109 -14.95 -12.02 1.82
N PRO A 110 -15.50 -13.13 2.37
CA PRO A 110 -16.65 -13.07 3.27
C PRO A 110 -16.31 -12.37 4.59
N ASN A 111 -17.18 -11.47 5.02
CA ASN A 111 -17.08 -10.73 6.28
C ASN A 111 -18.37 -10.89 7.09
N LEU A 112 -18.23 -11.02 8.41
CA LEU A 112 -19.33 -10.90 9.39
C LEU A 112 -18.89 -9.96 10.51
N TYR A 113 -19.73 -8.99 10.82
CA TYR A 113 -19.54 -7.98 11.86
C TYR A 113 -20.68 -8.05 12.86
N TYR A 114 -20.39 -8.15 14.15
CA TYR A 114 -21.37 -8.25 15.23
C TYR A 114 -21.13 -7.19 16.29
N GLN A 115 -22.17 -6.45 16.65
CA GLN A 115 -22.15 -5.33 17.63
C GLN A 115 -21.11 -4.23 17.32
N PHE A 116 -20.85 -3.96 16.04
CA PHE A 116 -19.95 -2.87 15.58
C PHE A 116 -20.48 -1.46 15.90
N ASP A 117 -21.76 -1.33 16.29
CA ASP A 117 -22.31 -0.11 16.91
C ASP A 117 -21.84 0.11 18.35
N LEU A 118 -21.18 -0.87 18.99
CA LEU A 118 -20.73 -0.90 20.39
C LEU A 118 -21.82 -0.64 21.44
N GLY A 119 -23.11 -0.79 21.08
CA GLY A 119 -24.24 -0.41 21.93
C GLY A 119 -24.55 1.10 21.94
N LYS A 120 -23.98 1.86 21.00
CA LYS A 120 -24.07 3.34 20.98
C LYS A 120 -25.33 3.85 20.26
N ALA A 121 -25.73 5.07 20.64
CA ALA A 121 -26.80 5.82 19.99
C ALA A 121 -26.45 6.06 18.51
N ALA A 122 -27.47 6.17 17.65
CA ALA A 122 -27.29 6.16 16.19
C ALA A 122 -26.43 7.32 15.66
N ASP A 123 -26.45 8.47 16.32
CA ASP A 123 -25.63 9.65 16.05
C ASP A 123 -24.17 9.55 16.52
N ARG A 124 -23.83 8.50 17.29
CA ARG A 124 -22.51 8.29 17.93
C ARG A 124 -21.78 7.03 17.50
N ARG A 125 -22.26 6.35 16.45
CA ARG A 125 -21.69 5.11 15.93
C ARG A 125 -20.43 5.37 15.12
N LEU A 126 -19.45 4.50 15.29
CA LEU A 126 -18.17 4.56 14.57
C LEU A 126 -18.29 3.93 13.17
N PHE A 127 -19.19 2.96 13.03
CA PHE A 127 -19.38 2.14 11.84
C PHE A 127 -20.85 2.17 11.38
N PRO A 128 -21.14 2.01 10.06
CA PRO A 128 -22.50 1.87 9.57
C PRO A 128 -23.25 0.75 10.29
N SER A 129 -24.46 1.00 10.77
CA SER A 129 -25.24 0.02 11.54
C SER A 129 -26.28 -0.70 10.68
N PRO A 130 -26.65 -1.95 11.04
CA PRO A 130 -27.80 -2.62 10.44
C PRO A 130 -29.12 -1.94 10.83
N ARG A 131 -30.27 -2.52 10.44
CA ARG A 131 -31.59 -1.93 10.74
C ARG A 131 -31.90 -1.99 12.24
N GLY A 132 -32.95 -1.30 12.67
CA GLY A 132 -33.31 -1.19 14.10
C GLY A 132 -33.40 -2.54 14.81
N ASN A 133 -32.67 -2.68 15.92
CA ASN A 133 -32.50 -3.88 16.75
C ASN A 133 -31.70 -5.05 16.14
N GLU A 134 -31.28 -4.98 14.87
CA GLU A 134 -30.32 -5.93 14.32
C GLU A 134 -28.94 -5.70 14.95
N LYS A 135 -28.15 -6.77 15.10
CA LYS A 135 -26.80 -6.74 15.71
C LYS A 135 -25.69 -7.28 14.82
N THR A 136 -26.05 -7.84 13.67
CA THR A 136 -25.14 -8.54 12.77
C THR A 136 -25.24 -7.91 11.38
N GLN A 137 -24.09 -7.69 10.75
CA GLN A 137 -23.97 -7.40 9.32
C GLN A 137 -23.08 -8.48 8.71
N SER A 138 -23.41 -8.96 7.52
CA SER A 138 -22.58 -9.91 6.80
C SER A 138 -22.73 -9.74 5.28
N GLY A 139 -21.69 -10.15 4.57
CA GLY A 139 -21.62 -10.09 3.11
C GLY A 139 -20.28 -10.67 2.64
N ALA A 140 -20.01 -10.59 1.35
CA ALA A 140 -18.70 -10.92 0.81
C ALA A 140 -18.31 -9.89 -0.24
N ASP A 141 -17.06 -9.44 -0.23
CA ASP A 141 -16.49 -8.60 -1.28
C ASP A 141 -15.56 -9.40 -2.19
N MET A 142 -15.34 -8.93 -3.42
CA MET A 142 -14.31 -9.47 -4.30
C MET A 142 -13.30 -8.40 -4.74
N ARG A 143 -12.17 -8.83 -5.31
CA ARG A 143 -11.27 -8.02 -6.15
C ARG A 143 -10.49 -8.95 -7.07
N LEU A 144 -10.33 -8.56 -8.33
CA LEU A 144 -9.28 -9.05 -9.21
C LEU A 144 -8.26 -7.92 -9.39
N ARG A 145 -6.99 -8.16 -9.06
CA ARG A 145 -5.87 -7.29 -9.40
C ARG A 145 -5.06 -7.93 -10.53
N LEU A 146 -4.75 -7.13 -11.54
CA LEU A 146 -3.91 -7.50 -12.68
C LEU A 146 -2.70 -6.56 -12.72
N GLU A 147 -1.49 -7.11 -12.76
CA GLU A 147 -0.23 -6.37 -12.74
C GLU A 147 0.61 -6.65 -14.00
N PRO A 148 0.11 -6.31 -15.21
CA PRO A 148 0.81 -6.59 -16.46
C PRO A 148 2.08 -5.73 -16.63
N THR A 149 3.15 -6.40 -17.02
CA THR A 149 4.44 -5.81 -17.41
C THR A 149 4.71 -6.08 -18.89
N PHE A 150 4.90 -5.02 -19.68
CA PHE A 150 5.23 -5.10 -21.10
C PHE A 150 6.72 -4.80 -21.29
N ASN A 151 7.50 -5.80 -21.68
CA ASN A 151 8.95 -5.68 -21.91
C ASN A 151 9.20 -5.28 -23.37
N ILE A 152 9.38 -3.99 -23.63
CA ILE A 152 9.49 -3.40 -24.97
C ILE A 152 10.91 -3.58 -25.55
N SER A 153 11.92 -3.47 -24.70
CA SER A 153 13.30 -3.89 -24.96
C SER A 153 13.91 -4.50 -23.70
N GLU A 154 15.22 -4.75 -23.69
CA GLU A 154 15.95 -5.17 -22.49
C GLU A 154 16.01 -4.04 -21.45
N GLU A 155 15.97 -2.78 -21.90
CA GLU A 155 16.08 -1.58 -21.08
C GLU A 155 14.72 -0.88 -20.82
N VAL A 156 13.74 -1.03 -21.72
CA VAL A 156 12.49 -0.26 -21.69
C VAL A 156 11.29 -1.15 -21.39
N ARG A 157 10.50 -0.76 -20.38
CA ARG A 157 9.27 -1.45 -19.96
C ARG A 157 8.13 -0.49 -19.74
N VAL A 158 6.90 -1.02 -19.78
CA VAL A 158 5.70 -0.36 -19.25
C VAL A 158 5.05 -1.28 -18.23
N LYS A 159 4.88 -0.79 -16.99
CA LYS A 159 4.17 -1.50 -15.92
C LYS A 159 2.82 -0.82 -15.68
N ALA A 160 1.79 -1.61 -15.39
CA ALA A 160 0.48 -1.10 -15.02
C ALA A 160 -0.18 -1.99 -13.96
N GLN A 161 -1.13 -1.42 -13.21
CA GLN A 161 -1.95 -2.14 -12.24
C GLN A 161 -3.42 -1.79 -12.45
N PHE A 162 -4.26 -2.81 -12.63
CA PHE A 162 -5.71 -2.68 -12.80
C PHE A 162 -6.45 -3.36 -11.64
N ASP A 163 -7.34 -2.61 -11.00
CA ASP A 163 -8.21 -3.08 -9.93
C ASP A 163 -9.62 -3.33 -10.52
N VAL A 164 -9.93 -4.58 -10.81
CA VAL A 164 -11.17 -5.05 -11.44
C VAL A 164 -12.14 -5.56 -10.37
N LEU A 165 -13.39 -5.09 -10.43
CA LEU A 165 -14.44 -5.33 -9.42
C LEU A 165 -13.94 -5.06 -7.98
N SER A 166 -13.14 -4.01 -7.80
CA SER A 166 -12.40 -3.72 -6.57
C SER A 166 -13.33 -3.51 -5.36
N ASN A 167 -13.22 -4.40 -4.38
CA ASN A 167 -14.06 -4.43 -3.16
C ASN A 167 -15.58 -4.46 -3.45
N VAL A 168 -16.01 -5.00 -4.60
CA VAL A 168 -17.42 -5.09 -4.96
C VAL A 168 -18.13 -6.13 -4.08
N LEU A 169 -19.15 -5.68 -3.35
CA LEU A 169 -20.03 -6.52 -2.54
C LEU A 169 -20.86 -7.45 -3.45
N LEU A 170 -20.84 -8.76 -3.19
CA LEU A 170 -21.64 -9.73 -3.93
C LEU A 170 -23.13 -9.41 -3.81
N GLY A 171 -23.85 -9.42 -4.95
CA GLY A 171 -25.28 -9.14 -4.98
C GLY A 171 -25.65 -7.64 -4.96
N SER A 172 -24.68 -6.72 -4.95
CA SER A 172 -24.93 -5.27 -4.82
C SER A 172 -25.43 -4.58 -6.10
N THR A 173 -25.39 -5.25 -7.25
CA THR A 173 -25.80 -4.68 -8.56
C THR A 173 -26.86 -5.54 -9.26
N PRO A 174 -27.99 -5.86 -8.59
CA PRO A 174 -29.04 -6.69 -9.17
C PRO A 174 -29.71 -6.02 -10.37
N SER A 175 -30.08 -6.83 -11.36
CA SER A 175 -30.79 -6.38 -12.57
C SER A 175 -32.15 -5.74 -12.30
N SER A 176 -32.82 -6.09 -11.20
CA SER A 176 -34.09 -5.51 -10.78
C SER A 176 -33.99 -4.04 -10.33
N SER A 177 -32.82 -3.58 -9.86
CA SER A 177 -32.72 -2.24 -9.23
C SER A 177 -32.20 -1.15 -10.16
N PHE A 178 -31.08 -1.35 -10.86
CA PHE A 178 -30.35 -0.25 -11.53
C PHE A 178 -29.66 -0.62 -12.86
N PRO A 179 -30.11 -0.05 -14.00
CA PRO A 179 -31.46 0.44 -14.26
C PRO A 179 -32.44 -0.74 -14.31
N ASN A 180 -33.61 -0.59 -13.67
CA ASN A 180 -34.65 -1.61 -13.70
C ASN A 180 -35.17 -1.80 -15.15
N ASP A 181 -35.02 -3.01 -15.69
CA ASP A 181 -35.50 -3.40 -17.02
C ASP A 181 -36.98 -3.82 -17.05
N GLY A 182 -37.65 -3.78 -15.90
CA GLY A 182 -39.07 -4.10 -15.72
C GLY A 182 -39.37 -5.60 -15.64
N TYR A 183 -38.36 -6.47 -15.77
CA TYR A 183 -38.56 -7.92 -15.85
C TYR A 183 -38.87 -8.56 -14.49
N HIS A 184 -38.32 -8.01 -13.40
CA HIS A 184 -38.57 -8.48 -12.03
C HIS A 184 -39.24 -7.37 -11.19
N LEU A 185 -40.43 -7.65 -10.65
CA LEU A 185 -41.15 -6.72 -9.74
C LEU A 185 -40.60 -6.73 -8.30
N PHE A 186 -39.88 -7.78 -7.92
CA PHE A 186 -39.30 -7.94 -6.57
C PHE A 186 -37.90 -8.56 -6.69
N ASP A 187 -36.94 -8.06 -5.90
CA ASP A 187 -35.53 -8.48 -5.97
C ASP A 187 -35.31 -9.98 -5.64
N ILE A 188 -36.27 -10.64 -4.97
CA ILE A 188 -36.22 -12.09 -4.70
C ILE A 188 -36.25 -12.97 -5.97
N PHE A 189 -36.73 -12.43 -7.10
CA PHE A 189 -36.74 -13.12 -8.38
C PHE A 189 -35.52 -12.81 -9.25
N ASN A 190 -34.57 -12.00 -8.76
CA ASN A 190 -33.47 -11.49 -9.56
C ASN A 190 -32.39 -12.56 -9.83
N ASP A 191 -32.34 -13.05 -11.07
CA ASP A 191 -31.40 -14.09 -11.51
C ASP A 191 -30.05 -13.55 -12.07
N GLY A 192 -29.85 -12.22 -12.08
CA GLY A 192 -28.69 -11.57 -12.74
C GLY A 192 -28.01 -10.45 -11.95
N GLN A 193 -26.82 -10.05 -12.39
CA GLN A 193 -26.13 -8.83 -11.93
C GLN A 193 -25.77 -7.97 -13.14
N LYS A 194 -25.81 -6.64 -13.01
CA LYS A 194 -25.28 -5.68 -13.99
C LYS A 194 -23.83 -5.34 -13.60
N ALA A 195 -23.01 -4.88 -14.54
CA ALA A 195 -21.65 -4.43 -14.23
C ALA A 195 -21.69 -3.14 -13.35
N PRO A 196 -20.84 -3.03 -12.30
CA PRO A 196 -20.66 -1.79 -11.55
C PRO A 196 -20.26 -0.59 -12.42
N SER A 197 -20.99 0.51 -12.28
CA SER A 197 -20.72 1.80 -12.90
C SER A 197 -21.02 2.92 -11.89
N SER A 198 -20.04 3.79 -11.73
CA SER A 198 -20.05 4.86 -10.74
C SER A 198 -21.23 5.81 -10.94
N ALA A 199 -21.91 6.15 -9.85
CA ALA A 199 -23.12 6.99 -9.80
C ALA A 199 -24.35 6.47 -10.58
N LEU A 200 -24.30 5.29 -11.21
CA LEU A 200 -25.46 4.65 -11.86
C LEU A 200 -26.02 3.47 -11.05
N ASN A 201 -25.16 2.54 -10.65
CA ASN A 201 -25.54 1.38 -9.83
C ASN A 201 -24.49 1.03 -8.74
N ALA A 202 -23.34 1.69 -8.72
CA ALA A 202 -22.26 1.48 -7.77
C ALA A 202 -21.61 2.79 -7.34
N LEU A 203 -20.79 2.73 -6.28
CA LEU A 203 -19.98 3.86 -5.80
C LEU A 203 -18.61 3.98 -6.49
N GLN A 204 -18.27 3.00 -7.33
CA GLN A 204 -17.00 2.88 -8.07
C GLN A 204 -17.28 2.16 -9.40
N ASP A 205 -16.41 2.34 -10.39
CA ASP A 205 -16.50 1.67 -11.69
C ASP A 205 -15.94 0.24 -11.65
N SER A 206 -16.39 -0.60 -12.58
CA SER A 206 -15.98 -2.02 -12.69
C SER A 206 -14.47 -2.23 -12.85
N ILE A 207 -13.73 -1.25 -13.38
CA ILE A 207 -12.28 -1.32 -13.62
C ILE A 207 -11.69 0.03 -13.26
N ALA A 208 -10.79 0.05 -12.27
CA ALA A 208 -9.97 1.19 -11.93
C ALA A 208 -8.53 0.98 -12.43
N VAL A 209 -8.00 1.95 -13.18
CA VAL A 209 -6.57 1.99 -13.52
C VAL A 209 -5.84 2.59 -12.32
N ARG A 210 -5.12 1.76 -11.57
CA ARG A 210 -4.45 2.17 -10.32
C ARG A 210 -3.05 2.69 -10.59
N GLU A 211 -2.28 2.02 -11.44
CA GLU A 211 -0.92 2.43 -11.83
C GLU A 211 -0.72 2.29 -13.35
N VAL A 212 0.05 3.21 -13.95
CA VAL A 212 0.64 3.12 -15.29
C VAL A 212 1.93 3.95 -15.29
N TYR A 213 3.07 3.31 -15.47
CA TYR A 213 4.37 4.00 -15.56
C TYR A 213 5.32 3.35 -16.56
N GLY A 214 6.18 4.17 -17.15
CA GLY A 214 7.31 3.72 -17.95
C GLY A 214 8.55 3.49 -17.08
N GLU A 215 9.32 2.47 -17.41
CA GLU A 215 10.66 2.22 -16.89
C GLU A 215 11.69 2.31 -18.01
N VAL A 216 12.81 2.99 -17.77
CA VAL A 216 13.98 3.01 -18.67
C VAL A 216 15.24 2.77 -17.85
N SER A 217 15.84 1.60 -18.03
CA SER A 217 17.15 1.25 -17.49
C SER A 217 18.26 1.97 -18.25
N THR A 218 19.28 2.43 -17.52
CA THR A 218 20.47 3.09 -18.09
C THR A 218 21.72 2.55 -17.39
N PRO A 219 22.93 2.69 -17.98
CA PRO A 219 24.18 2.24 -17.35
C PRO A 219 24.51 2.89 -16.00
N VAL A 220 23.75 3.89 -15.56
CA VAL A 220 23.94 4.66 -14.33
C VAL A 220 22.66 4.78 -13.48
N GLY A 221 21.58 4.07 -13.81
CA GLY A 221 20.34 4.06 -13.02
C GLY A 221 19.05 3.82 -13.79
N LEU A 222 17.98 3.55 -13.03
CA LEU A 222 16.62 3.28 -13.53
C LEU A 222 15.76 4.55 -13.45
N LEU A 223 15.30 5.06 -14.59
CA LEU A 223 14.30 6.11 -14.66
C LEU A 223 12.89 5.50 -14.62
N ARG A 224 12.05 5.92 -13.66
CA ARG A 224 10.60 5.63 -13.65
C ARG A 224 9.81 6.92 -13.80
N PHE A 225 8.75 6.91 -14.61
CA PHE A 225 7.87 8.06 -14.80
C PHE A 225 6.41 7.66 -15.06
N GLY A 226 5.47 8.34 -14.41
CA GLY A 226 4.03 8.11 -14.55
C GLY A 226 3.32 7.99 -13.20
N ARG A 227 2.21 7.25 -13.18
CA ARG A 227 1.43 6.95 -11.98
C ARG A 227 1.88 5.63 -11.38
N MET A 228 2.48 5.67 -10.20
CA MET A 228 3.09 4.50 -9.54
C MET A 228 2.79 4.49 -8.03
N SER A 229 2.85 3.33 -7.39
CA SER A 229 2.70 3.20 -5.94
C SER A 229 3.90 3.76 -5.16
N ALA A 230 3.65 4.14 -3.91
CA ALA A 230 4.68 4.63 -2.98
C ALA A 230 4.73 3.77 -1.71
N GLN A 231 5.78 2.96 -1.58
CA GLN A 231 6.13 2.20 -0.38
C GLN A 231 7.44 2.74 0.20
N TRP A 232 7.51 2.88 1.51
CA TRP A 232 8.77 3.05 2.22
C TRP A 232 8.73 2.28 3.54
N GLY A 233 9.88 1.78 3.99
CA GLY A 233 10.02 1.02 5.23
C GLY A 233 8.97 -0.05 5.49
N LEU A 234 8.42 -0.02 6.70
CA LEU A 234 7.27 -0.80 7.18
C LEU A 234 5.93 -0.29 6.60
N GLY A 235 5.89 0.93 6.08
CA GLY A 235 4.72 1.58 5.51
C GLY A 235 3.93 2.43 6.50
N VAL A 236 4.57 2.98 7.54
CA VAL A 236 3.90 3.87 8.51
C VAL A 236 3.49 5.17 7.85
N LEU A 237 4.32 5.73 6.96
CA LEU A 237 3.98 6.93 6.16
C LEU A 237 3.47 6.59 4.75
N ARG A 238 4.28 5.89 3.95
CA ARG A 238 4.02 5.57 2.53
C ARG A 238 3.91 4.06 2.37
N ALA A 239 2.74 3.55 1.99
CA ALA A 239 2.54 2.12 1.79
C ALA A 239 1.84 1.78 0.47
N ASP A 240 2.37 0.82 -0.30
CA ASP A 240 1.87 0.52 -1.66
C ASP A 240 0.45 -0.07 -1.68
N GLY A 241 0.04 -0.81 -0.66
CA GLY A 241 -1.25 -1.52 -0.64
C GLY A 241 -1.35 -2.66 -1.65
N ASN A 242 -0.24 -3.26 -2.06
CA ASN A 242 -0.19 -4.37 -3.01
C ASN A 242 -0.44 -5.74 -2.36
N CYS A 243 -0.58 -5.79 -1.03
CA CYS A 243 -0.97 -7.01 -0.32
C CYS A 243 -2.42 -7.43 -0.62
N MET A 244 -2.68 -8.74 -0.79
CA MET A 244 -4.02 -9.29 -1.10
C MET A 244 -5.13 -8.81 -0.14
N GLU A 245 -4.82 -8.66 1.15
CA GLU A 245 -5.78 -8.21 2.18
C GLU A 245 -5.87 -6.67 2.31
N CYS A 246 -5.09 -5.90 1.55
CA CYS A 246 -5.01 -4.44 1.65
C CYS A 246 -6.20 -3.79 0.92
N ASP A 247 -6.88 -2.87 1.61
CA ASP A 247 -8.04 -2.14 1.07
C ASP A 247 -7.66 -0.74 0.54
N TYR A 248 -6.48 -0.24 0.93
CA TYR A 248 -5.92 1.07 0.59
C TYR A 248 -4.43 0.94 0.28
N GLY A 249 -3.83 1.98 -0.30
CA GLY A 249 -2.39 2.17 -0.49
C GLY A 249 -2.09 3.37 -1.39
N ASP A 250 -0.95 4.01 -1.17
CA ASP A 250 -0.53 5.25 -1.80
C ASP A 250 -0.16 5.04 -3.27
N VAL A 251 -0.68 5.93 -4.11
CA VAL A 251 -0.34 6.07 -5.52
C VAL A 251 -0.01 7.53 -5.78
N VAL A 252 1.06 7.79 -6.52
CA VAL A 252 1.58 9.13 -6.80
C VAL A 252 1.91 9.29 -8.29
N ASP A 253 1.67 10.49 -8.82
CA ASP A 253 2.17 10.89 -10.12
C ASP A 253 3.58 11.45 -9.93
N ARG A 254 4.59 10.79 -10.52
CA ARG A 254 6.00 10.98 -10.15
C ARG A 254 6.95 10.77 -11.33
N VAL A 255 8.07 11.49 -11.31
CA VAL A 255 9.31 11.11 -12.02
C VAL A 255 10.39 10.83 -10.97
N MET A 256 11.09 9.70 -11.08
CA MET A 256 12.18 9.31 -10.17
C MET A 256 13.32 8.61 -10.90
N PHE A 257 14.53 8.74 -10.37
CA PHE A 257 15.72 8.09 -10.91
C PHE A 257 16.47 7.33 -9.80
N VAL A 258 16.49 6.00 -9.87
CA VAL A 258 17.17 5.13 -8.88
C VAL A 258 18.59 4.85 -9.34
N THR A 259 19.59 5.32 -8.60
CA THR A 259 21.01 5.06 -8.88
C THR A 259 21.71 4.46 -7.66
N GLU A 260 22.71 3.62 -7.92
CA GLU A 260 23.57 3.00 -6.89
C GLU A 260 25.01 3.52 -7.04
N PRO A 261 25.33 4.74 -6.56
CA PRO A 261 26.67 5.32 -6.70
C PRO A 261 27.77 4.60 -5.89
N ILE A 262 27.40 3.76 -4.90
CA ILE A 262 28.29 2.93 -4.06
C ILE A 262 27.53 1.64 -3.72
N ASP A 263 28.20 0.49 -3.66
CA ASP A 263 27.63 -0.84 -3.35
C ASP A 263 26.63 -0.85 -2.16
N GLY A 264 25.40 -1.23 -2.47
CA GLY A 264 24.21 -1.24 -1.61
C GLY A 264 23.64 0.12 -1.23
N PHE A 265 24.31 1.24 -1.56
CA PHE A 265 23.82 2.60 -1.28
C PHE A 265 23.00 3.14 -2.45
N TYR A 266 21.70 2.92 -2.39
CA TYR A 266 20.73 3.46 -3.33
C TYR A 266 20.43 4.94 -3.02
N VAL A 267 20.49 5.79 -4.04
CA VAL A 267 20.13 7.20 -4.01
C VAL A 267 19.05 7.44 -5.07
N THR A 268 17.92 8.02 -4.66
CA THR A 268 16.75 8.21 -5.52
C THR A 268 16.17 9.62 -5.37
N PRO A 269 16.63 10.61 -6.17
CA PRO A 269 15.89 11.85 -6.38
C PRO A 269 14.56 11.60 -7.09
N MET A 270 13.53 12.36 -6.72
CA MET A 270 12.19 12.30 -7.31
C MET A 270 11.52 13.69 -7.32
N PHE A 271 10.61 13.86 -8.27
CA PHE A 271 9.63 14.94 -8.30
C PHE A 271 8.24 14.31 -8.29
N GLU A 272 7.43 14.62 -7.27
CA GLU A 272 6.02 14.20 -7.22
C GLU A 272 5.10 15.38 -7.54
N PHE A 273 4.18 15.16 -8.47
CA PHE A 273 3.05 16.02 -8.75
C PHE A 273 1.96 15.66 -7.73
N ASN A 274 1.73 16.52 -6.72
CA ASN A 274 0.76 16.23 -5.66
C ASN A 274 -0.62 16.86 -5.94
N GLY A 275 -0.71 17.76 -6.92
CA GLY A 275 -1.97 18.26 -7.47
C GLY A 275 -1.77 19.51 -8.31
N GLU A 276 -2.02 19.40 -9.62
CA GLU A 276 -1.91 20.46 -10.64
C GLU A 276 -3.16 21.37 -10.70
N GLY A 277 -3.74 21.67 -9.53
CA GLY A 277 -4.87 22.58 -9.40
C GLY A 277 -6.03 22.35 -10.38
N ARG A 278 -6.41 23.42 -11.09
CA ARG A 278 -7.56 23.45 -12.00
C ARG A 278 -7.09 23.49 -13.46
N TYR A 279 -7.21 22.37 -14.16
CA TYR A 279 -6.93 22.25 -15.61
C TYR A 279 -8.19 22.38 -16.47
N ALA A 280 -8.01 22.56 -17.79
CA ALA A 280 -9.05 22.62 -18.80
C ALA A 280 -8.75 21.75 -20.03
N TYR A 281 -9.75 21.52 -20.88
CA TYR A 281 -9.62 20.88 -22.19
C TYR A 281 -10.00 21.87 -23.30
N PRO A 282 -9.05 22.64 -23.88
CA PRO A 282 -9.36 23.74 -24.80
C PRO A 282 -10.17 23.35 -26.04
N HIS A 283 -10.10 22.09 -26.47
CA HIS A 283 -10.82 21.58 -27.64
C HIS A 283 -11.69 20.35 -27.33
N GLY A 284 -12.23 20.29 -26.10
CA GLY A 284 -13.04 19.17 -25.61
C GLY A 284 -12.19 18.01 -25.08
N THR A 285 -12.81 17.04 -24.39
CA THR A 285 -12.13 16.02 -23.54
C THR A 285 -11.16 15.07 -24.24
N GLN A 286 -11.00 15.16 -25.56
CA GLN A 286 -9.99 14.45 -26.35
C GLN A 286 -8.74 15.30 -26.65
N SER A 287 -8.75 16.60 -26.32
CA SER A 287 -7.59 17.47 -26.47
C SER A 287 -6.53 17.17 -25.41
N GLN A 288 -5.31 17.65 -25.65
CA GLN A 288 -4.35 17.81 -24.55
C GLN A 288 -4.99 18.66 -23.44
N PRO A 289 -4.91 18.26 -22.16
CA PRO A 289 -5.30 19.11 -21.04
C PRO A 289 -4.28 20.24 -20.86
N VAL A 290 -4.75 21.39 -20.42
CA VAL A 290 -3.94 22.57 -20.14
C VAL A 290 -4.21 22.99 -18.69
N ASP A 291 -3.16 22.99 -17.86
CA ASP A 291 -3.19 23.68 -16.57
C ASP A 291 -3.46 25.18 -16.79
N LEU A 292 -4.27 25.77 -15.92
CA LEU A 292 -4.62 27.19 -15.96
C LEU A 292 -3.66 28.05 -15.14
N SER A 293 -2.90 27.47 -14.19
CA SER A 293 -2.14 28.21 -13.20
C SER A 293 -1.15 27.32 -12.39
N ASN A 294 0.13 27.43 -12.72
CA ASN A 294 1.25 26.90 -11.91
C ASN A 294 1.39 27.55 -10.51
N ALA A 295 0.41 28.34 -10.06
CA ALA A 295 0.41 29.02 -8.77
C ALA A 295 -0.35 28.22 -7.71
N ASP A 296 -1.34 27.41 -8.09
CA ASP A 296 -2.09 26.52 -7.18
C ASP A 296 -1.55 25.08 -7.10
N ASP A 297 -0.54 24.75 -7.91
CA ASP A 297 0.24 23.52 -7.83
C ASP A 297 0.66 23.19 -6.38
N SER A 298 0.55 21.91 -6.02
CA SER A 298 1.36 21.33 -4.95
C SER A 298 2.29 20.26 -5.50
N HIS A 299 3.59 20.43 -5.24
CA HIS A 299 4.64 19.52 -5.67
C HIS A 299 5.57 19.17 -4.52
N SER A 300 6.17 17.98 -4.60
CA SER A 300 7.15 17.45 -3.64
C SER A 300 8.48 17.20 -4.34
N LEU A 301 9.53 17.88 -3.88
CA LEU A 301 10.91 17.48 -4.14
C LEU A 301 11.30 16.41 -3.13
N VAL A 302 11.63 15.21 -3.62
CA VAL A 302 11.90 14.04 -2.79
C VAL A 302 13.31 13.53 -3.01
N LEU A 303 13.96 13.10 -1.93
CA LEU A 303 15.22 12.36 -1.97
C LEU A 303 15.10 11.17 -1.01
N ALA A 304 15.21 9.96 -1.54
CA ALA A 304 15.43 8.77 -0.73
C ALA A 304 16.91 8.34 -0.83
N VAL A 305 17.50 7.99 0.31
CA VAL A 305 18.85 7.41 0.42
C VAL A 305 18.76 6.20 1.35
N ALA A 306 19.19 5.03 0.88
CA ALA A 306 19.14 3.80 1.67
C ALA A 306 20.42 2.97 1.48
N ARG A 307 20.96 2.42 2.58
CA ARG A 307 21.83 1.25 2.50
C ARG A 307 20.96 0.00 2.58
N ARG A 308 20.95 -0.82 1.53
CA ARG A 308 20.24 -2.10 1.46
C ARG A 308 21.16 -3.18 0.91
N ASP A 309 21.06 -4.38 1.47
CA ASP A 309 21.58 -5.62 0.90
C ASP A 309 20.51 -6.28 0.03
N THR A 310 20.91 -6.93 -1.07
CA THR A 310 19.99 -7.69 -1.94
C THR A 310 19.35 -8.87 -1.19
N PRO A 311 18.14 -9.38 -1.55
CA PRO A 311 17.55 -10.54 -0.90
C PRO A 311 18.48 -11.75 -0.78
N GLN A 312 19.43 -11.88 -1.72
CA GLN A 312 20.38 -12.99 -1.82
C GLN A 312 21.68 -12.69 -1.06
N GLN A 313 22.13 -11.44 -1.00
CA GLN A 313 23.14 -11.00 -0.02
C GLN A 313 22.62 -11.19 1.42
N VAL A 314 21.37 -10.82 1.69
CA VAL A 314 20.67 -11.05 2.97
C VAL A 314 20.65 -12.55 3.29
N LYS A 315 20.15 -13.39 2.37
CA LYS A 315 20.13 -14.85 2.55
C LYS A 315 21.53 -15.40 2.82
N ALA A 316 22.52 -15.06 2.02
CA ALA A 316 23.90 -15.56 2.16
C ALA A 316 24.54 -15.10 3.49
N LYS A 317 24.31 -13.86 3.93
CA LYS A 317 24.77 -13.38 5.24
C LYS A 317 24.12 -14.19 6.38
N LEU A 318 22.80 -14.35 6.35
CA LEU A 318 22.05 -15.08 7.39
C LEU A 318 22.41 -16.58 7.45
N GLU A 319 22.63 -17.23 6.30
CA GLU A 319 23.11 -18.62 6.22
C GLU A 319 24.53 -18.78 6.80
N ASN A 320 25.39 -17.76 6.65
CA ASN A 320 26.70 -17.67 7.30
C ASN A 320 26.67 -17.14 8.75
N ASN A 321 25.48 -16.94 9.33
CA ASN A 321 25.25 -16.36 10.67
C ASN A 321 25.85 -14.94 10.84
N GLN A 322 25.84 -14.15 9.77
CA GLN A 322 26.21 -12.72 9.78
C GLN A 322 24.94 -11.86 9.89
N GLY A 323 25.02 -10.80 10.70
CA GLY A 323 23.96 -9.81 10.82
C GLY A 323 23.82 -8.92 9.57
N VAL A 324 22.58 -8.60 9.23
CA VAL A 324 22.17 -7.73 8.13
C VAL A 324 21.67 -6.41 8.71
N LEU A 325 22.23 -5.28 8.27
CA LEU A 325 21.79 -3.94 8.68
C LEU A 325 21.45 -3.09 7.45
N ASN A 326 20.14 -2.95 7.21
CA ASN A 326 19.58 -2.09 6.19
C ASN A 326 18.96 -0.85 6.84
N TYR A 327 19.11 0.33 6.24
CA TYR A 327 18.56 1.58 6.78
C TYR A 327 18.43 2.64 5.69
N GLY A 328 17.66 3.70 5.96
CA GLY A 328 17.58 4.83 5.05
C GLY A 328 16.80 6.02 5.59
N LEU A 329 16.85 7.11 4.83
CA LEU A 329 16.03 8.30 4.96
C LEU A 329 15.28 8.52 3.65
N HIS A 330 13.96 8.61 3.70
CA HIS A 330 13.13 9.21 2.67
C HIS A 330 12.75 10.62 3.14
N PHE A 331 13.07 11.65 2.35
CA PHE A 331 12.78 13.03 2.70
C PHE A 331 12.02 13.72 1.56
N SER A 332 10.89 14.33 1.88
CA SER A 332 10.09 15.12 0.95
C SER A 332 9.95 16.56 1.45
N TRP A 333 10.32 17.53 0.61
CA TRP A 333 9.93 18.93 0.79
C TRP A 333 8.77 19.24 -0.15
N ARG A 334 7.59 19.51 0.43
CA ARG A 334 6.36 19.86 -0.29
C ARG A 334 6.07 21.33 -0.15
N THR A 335 5.66 21.99 -1.23
CA THR A 335 5.11 23.36 -1.18
C THR A 335 3.76 23.48 -1.88
N GLN A 336 3.03 24.54 -1.56
CA GLN A 336 1.85 25.00 -2.31
C GLN A 336 1.65 26.50 -2.03
N ARG A 337 1.54 27.33 -3.07
CA ARG A 337 1.41 28.79 -2.92
C ARG A 337 -0.05 29.23 -2.84
N TYR A 338 -0.85 28.85 -3.82
CA TYR A 338 -2.30 29.04 -3.85
C TYR A 338 -3.01 27.68 -3.86
N THR A 339 -4.35 27.67 -3.85
CA THR A 339 -5.13 26.48 -4.19
C THR A 339 -6.39 26.88 -4.96
N SER A 340 -6.88 25.96 -5.79
CA SER A 340 -8.20 26.01 -6.44
C SER A 340 -9.22 25.06 -5.80
N GLU A 341 -8.91 24.54 -4.61
CA GLU A 341 -9.82 23.77 -3.74
C GLU A 341 -11.21 24.42 -3.63
N GLY A 342 -12.27 23.65 -3.91
CA GLY A 342 -13.67 24.12 -3.95
C GLY A 342 -14.14 24.69 -5.30
N LEU A 343 -13.24 25.08 -6.21
CA LEU A 343 -13.59 25.68 -7.51
C LEU A 343 -13.97 24.64 -8.59
N TYR A 344 -13.79 23.35 -8.31
CA TYR A 344 -14.12 22.22 -9.18
C TYR A 344 -15.64 22.06 -9.47
N THR A 345 -16.49 22.81 -8.79
CA THR A 345 -17.96 22.78 -8.96
C THR A 345 -18.45 23.36 -10.29
N SER A 346 -17.58 24.07 -11.03
CA SER A 346 -17.87 24.57 -12.38
C SER A 346 -16.92 23.95 -13.41
N PRO A 347 -17.44 23.32 -14.49
CA PRO A 347 -16.59 22.70 -15.50
C PRO A 347 -15.63 23.73 -16.11
N ALA A 348 -14.41 23.28 -16.43
CA ALA A 348 -13.35 24.11 -16.96
C ALA A 348 -13.54 24.39 -18.46
N VAL A 349 -14.65 25.08 -18.78
CA VAL A 349 -15.02 25.50 -20.14
C VAL A 349 -14.35 26.83 -20.47
N PRO A 350 -13.67 26.94 -21.63
CA PRO A 350 -13.20 28.23 -22.14
C PRO A 350 -14.36 29.19 -22.44
N ASN A 351 -14.28 30.39 -21.89
CA ASN A 351 -15.06 31.55 -22.27
C ASN A 351 -14.62 32.07 -23.64
N ALA A 352 -15.43 32.93 -24.26
CA ALA A 352 -15.13 33.51 -25.57
C ALA A 352 -13.87 34.42 -25.61
N ASP A 353 -13.33 34.81 -24.46
CA ASP A 353 -12.07 35.57 -24.32
C ASP A 353 -10.84 34.69 -24.00
N GLY A 354 -11.01 33.37 -23.89
CA GLY A 354 -9.96 32.42 -23.55
C GLY A 354 -9.72 32.21 -22.05
N SER A 355 -10.38 32.98 -21.16
CA SER A 355 -10.43 32.66 -19.73
C SER A 355 -11.31 31.42 -19.47
N VAL A 356 -11.25 30.78 -18.30
CA VAL A 356 -11.93 29.49 -18.06
C VAL A 356 -12.86 29.53 -16.83
N GLY A 357 -14.17 29.43 -17.08
CA GLY A 357 -15.21 29.58 -16.07
C GLY A 357 -15.33 31.02 -15.52
N PRO A 358 -15.98 31.23 -14.35
CA PRO A 358 -15.96 32.55 -13.71
C PRO A 358 -14.52 32.93 -13.31
N SER A 359 -14.27 34.22 -13.09
CA SER A 359 -12.98 34.75 -12.61
C SER A 359 -12.71 34.32 -11.17
N SER A 360 -12.37 33.06 -10.98
CA SER A 360 -12.29 32.39 -9.69
C SER A 360 -11.00 32.79 -8.97
N ALA A 361 -11.13 33.45 -7.82
CA ALA A 361 -9.99 33.87 -7.02
C ALA A 361 -9.22 32.65 -6.48
N PHE A 362 -7.99 32.45 -6.96
CA PHE A 362 -7.05 31.50 -6.38
C PHE A 362 -6.77 31.83 -4.92
N ILE A 363 -6.78 30.82 -4.07
CA ILE A 363 -6.83 30.99 -2.62
C ILE A 363 -5.42 30.91 -2.05
N GLN A 364 -4.90 32.01 -1.49
CA GLN A 364 -3.56 32.01 -0.91
C GLN A 364 -3.46 31.01 0.24
N ARG A 365 -2.49 30.08 0.13
CA ARG A 365 -2.31 28.91 1.01
C ARG A 365 -0.92 28.93 1.66
N ASP A 366 0.11 29.39 0.95
CA ASP A 366 1.51 29.57 1.38
C ASP A 366 2.01 28.47 2.34
N ALA A 367 1.79 27.22 1.93
CA ALA A 367 2.15 26.04 2.68
C ALA A 367 3.55 25.54 2.31
N SER A 368 4.28 25.08 3.32
CA SER A 368 5.54 24.36 3.16
C SER A 368 5.62 23.29 4.24
N LEU A 369 5.87 22.04 3.83
CA LEU A 369 6.01 20.88 4.70
C LEU A 369 7.34 20.19 4.42
N TYR A 370 8.06 19.87 5.49
CA TYR A 370 9.24 19.02 5.49
C TYR A 370 8.83 17.68 6.09
N ILE A 371 9.04 16.61 5.32
CA ILE A 371 8.47 15.29 5.57
C ILE A 371 9.63 14.27 5.60
N PRO A 372 10.35 14.17 6.73
CA PRO A 372 11.35 13.13 6.94
C PRO A 372 10.70 11.81 7.35
N ASP A 373 11.28 10.71 6.89
CA ASP A 373 10.86 9.34 7.14
C ASP A 373 12.11 8.45 7.24
N VAL A 374 12.42 7.99 8.45
CA VAL A 374 13.62 7.21 8.77
C VAL A 374 13.25 5.76 9.00
N TRP A 375 13.87 4.85 8.24
CA TRP A 375 13.66 3.42 8.34
C TRP A 375 14.96 2.68 8.70
N LEU A 376 14.85 1.63 9.51
CA LEU A 376 15.95 0.73 9.86
C LEU A 376 15.43 -0.70 10.02
N ARG A 377 16.14 -1.67 9.44
CA ARG A 377 15.95 -3.11 9.62
C ARG A 377 17.28 -3.75 10.00
N TYR A 378 17.34 -4.35 11.19
CA TYR A 378 18.41 -5.25 11.58
C TYR A 378 17.90 -6.69 11.62
N GLU A 379 18.66 -7.62 11.09
CA GLU A 379 18.24 -9.02 11.00
C GLU A 379 19.41 -9.99 11.19
N GLU A 380 19.21 -10.94 12.07
CA GLU A 380 20.04 -12.13 12.26
C GLU A 380 19.20 -13.38 11.96
N ARG A 381 19.85 -14.55 11.97
CA ARG A 381 19.22 -15.85 11.69
C ARG A 381 17.95 -16.05 12.53
N ASP A 382 18.07 -15.89 13.84
CA ASP A 382 16.99 -16.20 14.79
C ASP A 382 16.14 -14.98 15.20
N PHE A 383 16.48 -13.75 14.80
CA PHE A 383 15.66 -12.57 15.11
C PHE A 383 15.75 -11.44 14.08
N ARG A 384 14.69 -10.63 14.00
CA ARG A 384 14.60 -9.41 13.20
C ARG A 384 14.07 -8.27 14.07
N VAL A 385 14.61 -7.07 13.91
CA VAL A 385 14.04 -5.83 14.46
C VAL A 385 13.95 -4.82 13.33
N GLU A 386 12.76 -4.26 13.12
CA GLU A 386 12.52 -3.27 12.08
C GLU A 386 11.75 -2.08 12.63
N PHE A 387 12.07 -0.88 12.17
CA PHE A 387 11.64 0.39 12.74
C PHE A 387 11.39 1.42 11.63
N GLU A 388 10.35 2.23 11.79
CA GLU A 388 10.06 3.40 10.96
C GLU A 388 9.62 4.57 11.85
N LEU A 389 10.09 5.78 11.54
CA LEU A 389 9.71 7.02 12.21
C LEU A 389 9.58 8.15 11.18
N ALA A 390 8.37 8.68 11.03
CA ALA A 390 8.03 9.70 10.06
C ALA A 390 7.37 10.92 10.69
N ALA A 391 7.43 12.07 10.00
CA ALA A 391 6.84 13.32 10.46
C ALA A 391 6.30 14.20 9.31
N TYR A 392 5.34 15.07 9.64
CA TYR A 392 4.99 16.25 8.85
C TYR A 392 5.30 17.50 9.68
N LEU A 393 6.29 18.28 9.26
CA LEU A 393 6.78 19.47 9.98
C LEU A 393 6.69 20.71 9.07
N GLY A 394 5.98 21.75 9.48
CA GLY A 394 5.90 22.97 8.66
C GLY A 394 4.77 23.92 9.03
N LYS A 395 4.23 24.59 8.02
CA LYS A 395 3.16 25.58 8.17
C LYS A 395 2.23 25.64 6.96
N ILE A 396 1.04 26.18 7.21
CA ILE A 396 0.08 26.65 6.21
C ILE A 396 -0.12 28.15 6.47
N GLY A 397 0.17 29.00 5.49
CA GLY A 397 0.12 30.47 5.67
C GLY A 397 -1.31 31.00 5.85
N SER A 398 -2.29 30.38 5.19
CA SER A 398 -3.72 30.70 5.32
C SER A 398 -4.56 29.45 5.03
N ARG A 399 -5.51 29.11 5.91
CA ARG A 399 -6.40 27.97 5.68
C ARG A 399 -7.48 28.26 4.62
N ALA A 400 -8.16 29.42 4.73
CA ALA A 400 -9.26 29.90 3.90
C ALA A 400 -10.39 28.89 3.60
N ASN A 401 -10.56 27.90 4.49
CA ASN A 401 -11.49 26.77 4.38
C ASN A 401 -12.43 26.76 5.60
N SER A 402 -13.71 26.45 5.35
CA SER A 402 -14.76 26.33 6.37
C SER A 402 -15.05 24.87 6.69
N PRO A 403 -14.72 24.35 7.89
CA PRO A 403 -15.01 22.95 8.24
C PRO A 403 -16.49 22.55 8.19
N GLN A 404 -17.40 23.53 8.32
CA GLN A 404 -18.84 23.34 8.18
C GLN A 404 -19.24 22.86 6.77
N ALA A 405 -18.44 23.23 5.76
CA ALA A 405 -18.60 22.86 4.37
C ALA A 405 -17.19 22.71 3.74
N PRO A 406 -16.52 21.55 3.89
CA PRO A 406 -15.09 21.40 3.63
C PRO A 406 -14.61 21.71 2.20
N SER A 407 -15.52 21.74 1.22
CA SER A 407 -15.25 22.15 -0.17
C SER A 407 -15.67 23.61 -0.46
N ALA A 408 -16.05 24.37 0.56
CA ALA A 408 -16.42 25.77 0.46
C ALA A 408 -15.33 26.69 1.02
N VAL A 409 -15.11 27.77 0.30
CA VAL A 409 -14.02 28.72 0.50
C VAL A 409 -14.54 29.90 1.31
N ASP A 410 -13.84 30.25 2.38
CA ASP A 410 -14.12 31.47 3.14
C ASP A 410 -12.82 32.25 3.33
N LEU A 411 -12.67 33.31 2.52
CA LEU A 411 -11.50 34.19 2.51
C LEU A 411 -11.36 35.03 3.79
N THR A 412 -12.38 35.06 4.66
CA THR A 412 -12.24 35.66 6.01
C THR A 412 -11.51 34.73 6.98
N GLN A 413 -11.39 33.44 6.67
CA GLN A 413 -10.65 32.44 7.45
C GLN A 413 -9.16 32.37 7.07
N ASN A 414 -8.50 33.53 7.02
CA ASN A 414 -7.10 33.66 6.58
C ASN A 414 -6.06 33.33 7.68
N GLN A 415 -6.45 32.63 8.75
CA GLN A 415 -5.54 32.30 9.84
C GLN A 415 -4.48 31.26 9.39
N SER A 416 -3.23 31.44 9.84
CA SER A 416 -2.13 30.51 9.62
C SER A 416 -2.20 29.33 10.61
N LEU A 417 -1.79 28.14 10.16
CA LEU A 417 -1.69 26.93 10.97
C LEU A 417 -0.26 26.39 10.98
N THR A 418 0.19 25.89 12.13
CA THR A 418 1.46 25.17 12.27
C THR A 418 1.20 23.67 12.14
N VAL A 419 2.09 22.93 11.46
CA VAL A 419 1.99 21.47 11.31
C VAL A 419 3.17 20.82 12.04
N ALA A 420 2.88 19.95 12.99
CA ALA A 420 3.88 19.26 13.80
C ALA A 420 3.36 17.87 14.21
N GLN A 421 3.29 16.98 13.23
CA GLN A 421 2.80 15.61 13.36
C GLN A 421 3.98 14.64 13.28
N PHE A 422 4.04 13.61 14.12
CA PHE A 422 4.99 12.50 13.95
C PHE A 422 4.47 11.17 14.51
N GLY A 423 4.97 10.08 13.98
CA GLY A 423 4.59 8.74 14.39
C GLY A 423 5.57 7.68 13.88
N GLY A 424 5.56 6.52 14.52
CA GLY A 424 6.49 5.45 14.20
C GLY A 424 6.09 4.12 14.79
N ALA A 425 6.61 3.04 14.19
CA ALA A 425 6.37 1.67 14.60
C ALA A 425 7.68 0.90 14.71
N ALA A 426 7.72 -0.07 15.60
CA ALA A 426 8.80 -1.01 15.81
C ALA A 426 8.24 -2.44 15.81
N VAL A 427 8.79 -3.32 14.98
CA VAL A 427 8.45 -4.74 14.89
C VAL A 427 9.67 -5.56 15.28
N GLY A 428 9.63 -6.20 16.44
CA GLY A 428 10.58 -7.24 16.83
C GLY A 428 10.01 -8.62 16.52
N GLU A 429 10.81 -9.51 15.95
CA GLU A 429 10.47 -10.91 15.68
C GLU A 429 11.59 -11.84 16.18
N TYR A 430 11.21 -12.92 16.85
CA TYR A 430 12.12 -13.95 17.33
C TYR A 430 11.65 -15.34 16.87
N ARG A 431 12.58 -16.14 16.37
CA ARG A 431 12.34 -17.42 15.66
C ARG A 431 12.80 -18.58 16.53
N LEU A 432 11.86 -19.47 16.84
CA LEU A 432 12.03 -20.64 17.69
C LEU A 432 11.70 -21.91 16.91
N ILE A 433 12.15 -23.06 17.42
CA ILE A 433 11.85 -24.39 16.87
C ILE A 433 12.18 -24.47 15.37
N ASN A 434 13.42 -24.09 15.02
CA ASN A 434 13.92 -24.00 13.64
C ASN A 434 13.03 -23.15 12.71
N GLY A 435 12.50 -22.05 13.23
CA GLY A 435 11.64 -21.11 12.50
C GLY A 435 10.14 -21.44 12.51
N LYS A 436 9.73 -22.65 12.95
CA LYS A 436 8.30 -23.04 13.00
C LYS A 436 7.47 -22.21 13.97
N LEU A 437 8.09 -21.64 15.01
CA LEU A 437 7.42 -20.80 16.00
C LEU A 437 8.01 -19.39 15.91
N ASN A 438 7.18 -18.39 15.63
CA ASN A 438 7.57 -16.99 15.57
C ASN A 438 6.85 -16.22 16.70
N LEU A 439 7.63 -15.53 17.53
CA LEU A 439 7.16 -14.57 18.51
C LEU A 439 7.42 -13.18 17.96
N GLN A 440 6.37 -12.39 17.76
CA GLN A 440 6.46 -11.02 17.29
C GLN A 440 5.94 -10.06 18.36
N LEU A 441 6.59 -8.91 18.51
CA LEU A 441 6.07 -7.77 19.26
C LEU A 441 6.13 -6.54 18.36
N GLU A 442 4.95 -6.06 17.98
CA GLU A 442 4.77 -4.77 17.32
C GLU A 442 4.40 -3.72 18.38
N LEU A 443 5.11 -2.59 18.37
CA LEU A 443 4.81 -1.40 19.16
C LEU A 443 4.68 -0.23 18.19
N GLY A 444 3.77 0.71 18.45
CA GLY A 444 3.72 1.92 17.65
C GLY A 444 3.02 3.08 18.34
N PHE A 445 3.30 4.28 17.84
CA PHE A 445 2.72 5.51 18.33
C PHE A 445 2.47 6.51 17.20
N ALA A 446 1.44 7.34 17.35
CA ALA A 446 1.13 8.47 16.48
C ALA A 446 0.72 9.67 17.34
N THR A 447 1.27 10.85 17.08
CA THR A 447 0.84 12.06 17.80
C THR A 447 -0.62 12.41 17.55
N GLY A 448 -1.21 13.14 18.49
CA GLY A 448 -2.57 13.71 18.43
C GLY A 448 -2.59 15.15 18.89
N ASP A 449 -3.78 15.72 19.01
CA ASP A 449 -4.00 16.97 19.74
C ASP A 449 -5.06 16.80 20.84
N ARG A 450 -5.28 17.85 21.63
CA ARG A 450 -6.35 17.94 22.64
C ARG A 450 -7.64 18.53 22.07
N ALA A 451 -7.67 18.84 20.78
CA ALA A 451 -8.89 19.14 20.05
C ALA A 451 -9.82 17.91 20.11
N PRO A 452 -11.14 18.06 20.37
CA PRO A 452 -12.03 16.92 20.42
C PRO A 452 -12.13 16.15 19.09
N GLY A 453 -12.52 14.87 19.17
CA GLY A 453 -12.48 13.94 18.04
C GLY A 453 -11.09 13.36 17.81
N ILE A 454 -11.04 12.12 17.31
CA ILE A 454 -9.79 11.33 17.15
C ILE A 454 -8.91 11.84 16.00
N GLY A 455 -9.47 12.65 15.09
CA GLY A 455 -8.72 13.29 14.01
C GLY A 455 -8.34 12.37 12.85
N ALA A 456 -9.06 11.25 12.68
CA ALA A 456 -8.87 10.32 11.58
C ALA A 456 -9.25 10.97 10.23
N TYR A 457 -10.50 11.43 10.12
CA TYR A 457 -11.01 12.11 8.94
C TYR A 457 -11.24 13.59 9.25
N SER A 458 -10.13 14.34 9.32
CA SER A 458 -10.07 15.78 9.59
C SER A 458 -10.91 16.69 8.66
N GLY A 459 -11.46 16.15 7.58
CA GLY A 459 -12.41 16.81 6.68
C GLY A 459 -13.89 16.53 6.98
N ARG A 460 -14.23 15.82 8.07
CA ARG A 460 -15.61 15.74 8.57
C ARG A 460 -15.92 17.01 9.37
N SER A 461 -17.13 17.56 9.22
CA SER A 461 -17.62 18.60 10.14
C SER A 461 -17.84 17.98 11.52
N GLY A 462 -17.28 18.59 12.57
CA GLY A 462 -17.72 18.36 13.95
C GLY A 462 -19.08 19.01 14.23
N SER A 463 -19.57 18.89 15.47
CA SER A 463 -20.89 19.38 15.86
C SER A 463 -20.90 20.77 16.53
N LYS A 464 -19.73 21.40 16.69
CA LYS A 464 -19.62 22.80 17.11
C LYS A 464 -20.02 23.74 15.97
N ALA A 465 -20.48 24.94 16.30
CA ALA A 465 -20.68 26.00 15.31
C ALA A 465 -19.39 26.25 14.48
N GLY A 466 -19.55 26.43 13.16
CA GLY A 466 -18.43 26.52 12.22
C GLY A 466 -17.87 25.17 11.74
N GLY A 467 -18.46 24.04 12.19
CA GLY A 467 -18.04 22.69 11.83
C GLY A 467 -16.77 22.20 12.52
N PHE A 468 -16.32 22.92 13.54
CA PHE A 468 -15.28 22.47 14.45
C PHE A 468 -15.79 21.34 15.36
N THR A 469 -14.88 20.65 16.04
CA THR A 469 -15.26 19.63 17.03
C THR A 469 -15.55 20.25 18.41
N GLN A 470 -16.34 19.51 19.20
CA GLN A 470 -16.62 19.76 20.61
C GLN A 470 -16.63 18.44 21.40
N PRO A 471 -16.55 18.46 22.75
CA PRO A 471 -16.53 17.25 23.58
C PRO A 471 -17.65 16.27 23.22
N GLY A 472 -17.29 15.01 22.96
CA GLY A 472 -18.21 13.96 22.52
C GLY A 472 -18.34 13.77 21.01
N ASP A 473 -17.71 14.64 20.20
CA ASP A 473 -17.52 14.34 18.78
C ASP A 473 -16.51 13.20 18.61
N VAL A 474 -16.79 12.32 17.65
CA VAL A 474 -15.94 11.15 17.34
C VAL A 474 -14.69 11.56 16.56
N ASP A 475 -14.81 12.56 15.69
CA ASP A 475 -13.83 12.89 14.65
C ASP A 475 -14.14 14.29 14.06
N GLY A 476 -13.18 14.86 13.34
CA GLY A 476 -13.30 16.18 12.71
C GLY A 476 -11.99 16.98 12.72
N PRO A 477 -12.03 18.32 12.57
CA PRO A 477 -10.81 19.12 12.48
C PRO A 477 -10.02 19.09 13.78
N GLN A 478 -8.70 19.02 13.65
CA GLN A 478 -7.74 19.02 14.77
C GLN A 478 -7.05 20.40 14.83
N PHE A 479 -7.88 21.44 14.89
CA PHE A 479 -7.56 22.85 15.13
C PHE A 479 -8.88 23.61 15.40
N SER A 480 -8.83 24.82 15.98
CA SER A 480 -10.03 25.64 16.23
C SER A 480 -9.73 27.13 16.02
N CYS A 481 -10.21 27.68 14.90
CA CYS A 481 -9.99 29.08 14.50
C CYS A 481 -11.30 29.81 14.19
N ASP A 482 -11.47 30.98 14.78
CA ASP A 482 -12.65 31.83 14.67
C ASP A 482 -12.27 33.18 14.02
N ASN A 483 -13.26 34.00 13.63
CA ASN A 483 -12.99 35.29 13.01
C ASN A 483 -12.14 36.19 13.93
N GLY A 484 -10.88 36.43 13.54
CA GLY A 484 -9.91 37.25 14.28
C GLY A 484 -8.89 36.48 15.13
N GLY A 485 -8.92 35.14 15.19
CA GLY A 485 -7.88 34.39 15.91
C GLY A 485 -8.07 32.87 15.95
N CYS A 486 -7.22 32.18 16.69
CA CYS A 486 -7.34 30.75 16.92
C CYS A 486 -7.22 30.42 18.41
N ALA A 487 -8.15 29.60 18.91
CA ALA A 487 -8.01 28.92 20.19
C ALA A 487 -7.00 27.77 20.08
N ASP A 488 -6.94 27.13 18.90
CA ASP A 488 -5.87 26.21 18.52
C ASP A 488 -5.53 26.39 17.03
N SER A 489 -4.24 26.48 16.74
CA SER A 489 -3.66 26.69 15.40
C SER A 489 -2.56 25.66 15.07
N ALA A 490 -2.41 24.60 15.86
CA ALA A 490 -1.48 23.52 15.59
C ALA A 490 -2.22 22.28 15.09
N ILE A 491 -1.74 21.67 14.01
CA ILE A 491 -2.21 20.36 13.56
C ILE A 491 -1.16 19.33 13.97
N ARG A 492 -1.46 18.53 14.99
CA ARG A 492 -0.54 17.54 15.59
C ARG A 492 -0.94 16.08 15.42
N ASN A 493 -2.14 15.80 14.93
CA ASN A 493 -2.58 14.43 14.64
C ASN A 493 -1.78 13.81 13.48
N PHE A 494 -0.85 12.91 13.80
CA PHE A 494 -0.21 12.06 12.80
C PHE A 494 -1.13 10.90 12.47
N ARG A 495 -1.29 10.62 11.17
CA ARG A 495 -2.06 9.47 10.69
C ARG A 495 -1.11 8.49 10.02
N PHE A 496 -1.13 7.25 10.49
CA PHE A 496 -0.47 6.14 9.79
C PHE A 496 -1.11 5.94 8.42
N ASN A 497 -0.37 5.35 7.48
CA ASN A 497 -0.94 4.95 6.21
C ASN A 497 -2.09 3.95 6.42
N ARG A 498 -3.18 4.08 5.65
CA ARG A 498 -4.38 3.24 5.79
C ARG A 498 -4.17 1.79 5.32
N ALA A 499 -3.09 1.51 4.59
CA ALA A 499 -2.66 0.14 4.30
C ALA A 499 -1.95 -0.53 5.49
N TYR A 500 -1.32 0.26 6.36
CA TYR A 500 -0.68 -0.22 7.59
C TYR A 500 -1.75 -0.66 8.58
N ARG A 501 -1.72 -1.93 8.99
CA ARG A 501 -2.81 -2.53 9.79
C ARG A 501 -2.32 -3.20 11.05
N VAL A 502 -2.62 -2.54 12.15
CA VAL A 502 -2.46 -3.06 13.50
C VAL A 502 -3.43 -4.20 13.75
N ASP A 503 -4.71 -4.03 13.41
CA ASP A 503 -5.80 -4.87 13.90
C ASP A 503 -6.86 -5.21 12.82
N ASN A 504 -7.99 -5.77 13.23
CA ASN A 504 -9.11 -6.17 12.36
C ASN A 504 -10.45 -5.48 12.69
N ILE A 505 -10.61 -4.82 13.85
CA ILE A 505 -11.84 -4.11 14.22
C ILE A 505 -11.57 -2.63 14.51
N LEU A 506 -10.82 -2.31 15.57
CA LEU A 506 -10.76 -0.92 16.09
C LEU A 506 -10.16 0.07 15.08
N TRP A 507 -8.92 -0.12 14.68
CA TRP A 507 -8.23 0.74 13.72
C TRP A 507 -8.57 0.42 12.27
N ARG A 508 -8.85 -0.85 11.94
CA ARG A 508 -9.19 -1.26 10.57
C ARG A 508 -10.58 -0.78 10.11
N GLU A 509 -11.60 -0.95 10.95
CA GLU A 509 -13.00 -0.79 10.53
C GLU A 509 -13.74 0.35 11.28
N LEU A 510 -13.58 0.46 12.60
CA LEU A 510 -14.31 1.46 13.39
C LEU A 510 -13.74 2.88 13.23
N ILE A 511 -12.41 3.03 13.26
CA ILE A 511 -11.74 4.32 13.04
C ILE A 511 -11.17 4.42 11.62
N GLY A 512 -10.68 3.33 11.04
CA GLY A 512 -10.21 3.25 9.64
C GLY A 512 -8.87 3.96 9.34
N THR A 513 -8.14 4.42 10.36
CA THR A 513 -6.71 4.80 10.34
C THR A 513 -6.21 4.97 11.77
N LEU A 514 -4.92 4.71 12.06
CA LEU A 514 -4.34 4.95 13.38
C LEU A 514 -3.84 6.41 13.53
N THR A 515 -4.18 7.05 14.65
CA THR A 515 -3.89 8.45 15.01
C THR A 515 -4.04 8.66 16.53
N ASP A 516 -3.41 9.69 17.10
CA ASP A 516 -3.44 10.03 18.54
C ASP A 516 -3.35 8.82 19.48
N THR A 517 -2.37 7.93 19.28
CA THR A 517 -2.40 6.61 19.92
C THR A 517 -1.02 6.11 20.30
N VAL A 518 -0.96 5.32 21.36
CA VAL A 518 0.07 4.32 21.60
C VAL A 518 -0.58 2.93 21.65
N TYR A 519 0.06 1.94 21.01
CA TYR A 519 -0.42 0.56 21.01
C TYR A 519 0.71 -0.45 21.19
N ALA A 520 0.33 -1.64 21.65
CA ALA A 520 1.22 -2.79 21.77
C ALA A 520 0.51 -4.06 21.30
N LYS A 521 1.19 -4.85 20.46
CA LYS A 521 0.68 -6.02 19.74
C LYS A 521 1.70 -7.18 19.80
N PRO A 522 1.73 -7.96 20.90
CA PRO A 522 2.28 -9.30 20.88
C PRO A 522 1.47 -10.20 19.90
N THR A 523 2.19 -10.90 19.03
CA THR A 523 1.66 -11.86 18.06
C THR A 523 2.46 -13.17 18.13
N LEU A 524 1.73 -14.28 18.10
CA LEU A 524 2.23 -15.65 18.04
C LEU A 524 1.89 -16.22 16.65
N ARG A 525 2.86 -16.80 15.93
CA ARG A 525 2.60 -17.58 14.71
C ARG A 525 3.28 -18.95 14.81
N TYR A 526 2.57 -20.00 14.43
CA TYR A 526 3.08 -21.36 14.40
C TYR A 526 2.72 -22.09 13.09
N THR A 527 3.74 -22.58 12.41
CA THR A 527 3.61 -23.36 11.16
C THR A 527 3.35 -24.83 11.49
N LEU A 528 2.10 -25.26 11.34
CA LEU A 528 1.66 -26.63 11.61
C LEU A 528 2.26 -27.62 10.61
N THR A 529 2.18 -27.27 9.32
CA THR A 529 2.73 -28.02 8.19
C THR A 529 3.05 -27.06 7.04
N GLN A 530 3.68 -27.54 5.97
CA GLN A 530 3.98 -26.76 4.77
C GLN A 530 2.71 -26.07 4.26
N GLY A 531 2.80 -24.76 4.05
CA GLY A 531 1.68 -23.91 3.63
C GLY A 531 0.65 -23.55 4.72
N LEU A 532 0.63 -24.19 5.89
CA LEU A 532 -0.40 -23.98 6.93
C LEU A 532 0.16 -23.35 8.22
N ASP A 533 -0.12 -22.06 8.39
CA ASP A 533 0.11 -21.30 9.62
C ASP A 533 -1.17 -21.15 10.45
N VAL A 534 -1.03 -21.22 11.78
CA VAL A 534 -1.97 -20.63 12.74
C VAL A 534 -1.31 -19.47 13.47
N PHE A 535 -2.09 -18.44 13.78
CA PHE A 535 -1.59 -17.24 14.44
C PHE A 535 -2.62 -16.65 15.40
N GLY A 536 -2.14 -15.92 16.40
CA GLY A 536 -2.99 -15.13 17.27
C GLY A 536 -2.25 -13.95 17.87
N SER A 537 -2.95 -12.84 18.09
CA SER A 537 -2.40 -11.61 18.65
C SER A 537 -3.35 -10.98 19.66
N ALA A 538 -2.80 -10.23 20.60
CA ALA A 538 -3.57 -9.33 21.47
C ALA A 538 -3.04 -7.91 21.27
N ILE A 539 -3.93 -6.96 21.02
CA ILE A 539 -3.63 -5.55 20.79
C ILE A 539 -4.22 -4.74 21.94
N TYR A 540 -3.40 -4.01 22.69
CA TYR A 540 -3.88 -2.92 23.55
C TYR A 540 -3.71 -1.59 22.82
N SER A 541 -4.76 -0.77 22.80
CA SER A 541 -4.73 0.58 22.20
C SER A 541 -5.23 1.64 23.19
N GLN A 542 -4.50 2.74 23.27
CA GLN A 542 -4.79 3.87 24.16
C GLN A 542 -4.47 5.19 23.48
N ALA A 543 -5.36 6.18 23.60
CA ALA A 543 -5.13 7.51 23.08
C ALA A 543 -4.00 8.25 23.85
N LEU A 544 -3.31 9.21 23.21
CA LEU A 544 -2.33 10.04 23.93
C LEU A 544 -3.01 11.15 24.73
N TYR A 545 -4.11 11.70 24.21
CA TYR A 545 -4.99 12.61 24.93
C TYR A 545 -6.30 11.92 25.33
N ALA A 546 -7.03 12.48 26.30
CA ALA A 546 -8.37 12.02 26.67
C ALA A 546 -9.43 12.85 25.96
N GLU A 547 -9.10 14.12 25.76
CA GLU A 547 -9.91 15.20 25.20
C GLU A 547 -10.30 14.94 23.72
N SER A 548 -9.44 14.26 22.97
CA SER A 548 -9.67 13.77 21.60
C SER A 548 -10.67 12.61 21.51
N THR A 549 -10.80 11.80 22.56
CA THR A 549 -11.61 10.58 22.50
C THR A 549 -13.12 10.90 22.51
N PRO A 550 -13.99 10.00 22.00
CA PRO A 550 -15.45 10.12 22.15
C PRO A 550 -15.92 10.33 23.60
N SER A 551 -15.14 9.88 24.58
CA SER A 551 -15.42 10.07 26.01
C SER A 551 -15.04 11.43 26.57
N PHE A 552 -14.18 12.18 25.87
CA PHE A 552 -13.47 13.40 26.30
C PHE A 552 -12.63 13.28 27.60
N THR A 553 -12.66 12.13 28.28
CA THR A 553 -12.29 12.01 29.71
C THR A 553 -11.42 10.80 30.03
N ASN A 554 -11.40 9.81 29.15
CA ASN A 554 -10.67 8.55 29.31
C ASN A 554 -9.77 8.31 28.09
N LYS A 555 -8.63 7.64 28.29
CA LYS A 555 -7.66 7.33 27.22
C LYS A 555 -7.70 5.88 26.68
N PRO A 556 -7.94 4.83 27.50
CA PRO A 556 -7.94 3.46 26.99
C PRO A 556 -9.07 3.24 25.98
N LEU A 557 -8.72 2.82 24.76
CA LEU A 557 -9.66 2.66 23.65
C LEU A 557 -10.19 1.23 23.57
N GLY A 558 -9.30 0.22 23.67
CA GLY A 558 -9.71 -1.17 23.59
C GLY A 558 -8.59 -2.18 23.84
N ILE A 559 -9.01 -3.41 24.09
CA ILE A 559 -8.19 -4.61 23.87
C ILE A 559 -8.85 -5.40 22.73
N GLU A 560 -8.12 -5.66 21.65
CA GLU A 560 -8.57 -6.56 20.59
C GLU A 560 -7.77 -7.87 20.63
N THR A 561 -8.45 -9.02 20.53
CA THR A 561 -7.80 -10.32 20.36
C THR A 561 -8.16 -10.91 19.01
N ASN A 562 -7.13 -11.31 18.25
CA ASN A 562 -7.26 -11.90 16.93
C ASN A 562 -6.71 -13.33 16.96
N LEU A 563 -7.42 -14.27 16.33
CA LEU A 563 -7.03 -15.66 16.15
C LEU A 563 -7.34 -16.06 14.72
N GLY A 564 -6.40 -16.68 14.01
CA GLY A 564 -6.61 -17.07 12.62
C GLY A 564 -5.76 -18.22 12.15
N ALA A 565 -6.12 -18.70 10.96
CA ALA A 565 -5.41 -19.72 10.22
C ALA A 565 -5.23 -19.27 8.77
N ARG A 566 -4.09 -19.59 8.17
CA ARG A 566 -3.78 -19.28 6.77
C ARG A 566 -3.17 -20.51 6.11
N TYR A 567 -3.75 -20.91 5.00
CA TYR A 567 -3.26 -21.91 4.08
C TYR A 567 -2.83 -21.25 2.77
N GLU A 568 -1.66 -21.60 2.25
CA GLU A 568 -1.09 -21.12 1.00
C GLU A 568 -0.40 -22.29 0.28
N THR A 569 -0.71 -22.50 -1.01
CA THR A 569 -0.06 -23.52 -1.84
C THR A 569 1.06 -22.92 -2.67
N GLU A 570 1.94 -23.77 -3.19
CA GLU A 570 2.98 -23.37 -4.14
C GLU A 570 2.36 -22.89 -5.47
N ASP A 571 1.23 -23.50 -5.89
CA ASP A 571 0.40 -23.04 -7.03
C ASP A 571 -0.45 -21.78 -6.75
N GLY A 572 -0.08 -20.95 -5.77
CA GLY A 572 -0.69 -19.64 -5.54
C GLY A 572 -2.10 -19.60 -4.91
N PHE A 573 -2.74 -20.74 -4.59
CA PHE A 573 -4.02 -20.74 -3.88
C PHE A 573 -3.83 -20.28 -2.43
N VAL A 574 -4.69 -19.35 -1.98
CA VAL A 574 -4.69 -18.80 -0.62
C VAL A 574 -6.07 -18.99 0.01
N ALA A 575 -6.11 -19.59 1.19
CA ALA A 575 -7.27 -19.60 2.07
C ALA A 575 -6.89 -19.05 3.45
N ARG A 576 -7.71 -18.17 4.02
CA ARG A 576 -7.49 -17.58 5.35
C ARG A 576 -8.81 -17.45 6.09
N VAL A 577 -8.75 -17.57 7.41
CA VAL A 577 -9.84 -17.15 8.30
C VAL A 577 -9.26 -16.45 9.53
N ASP A 578 -9.87 -15.33 9.90
CA ASP A 578 -9.62 -14.57 11.12
C ASP A 578 -10.92 -14.49 11.93
N TRP A 579 -10.81 -14.73 13.23
CA TRP A 579 -11.81 -14.35 14.23
C TRP A 579 -11.21 -13.30 15.15
N SER A 580 -11.96 -12.21 15.33
CA SER A 580 -11.53 -11.01 16.03
C SER A 580 -12.56 -10.63 17.08
N VAL A 581 -12.09 -10.20 18.25
CA VAL A 581 -12.92 -9.75 19.37
C VAL A 581 -12.35 -8.47 19.95
N LEU A 582 -13.10 -7.38 19.89
CA LEU A 582 -12.77 -6.10 20.50
C LEU A 582 -13.56 -5.95 21.80
N PHE A 583 -12.82 -5.84 22.90
CA PHE A 583 -13.29 -5.40 24.21
C PHE A 583 -13.06 -3.88 24.30
N PRO A 584 -14.07 -3.05 23.99
CA PRO A 584 -13.92 -1.60 24.02
C PRO A 584 -13.77 -1.10 25.46
N LEU A 585 -12.97 -0.05 25.64
CA LEU A 585 -12.68 0.56 26.94
C LEU A 585 -13.23 1.99 27.02
N SER A 586 -13.07 2.64 28.18
CA SER A 586 -13.80 3.86 28.53
C SER A 586 -13.57 5.06 27.62
N GLY A 587 -12.47 5.11 26.85
CA GLY A 587 -12.24 6.16 25.83
C GLY A 587 -13.27 6.18 24.70
N LEU A 588 -13.90 5.04 24.39
CA LEU A 588 -14.91 4.93 23.33
C LEU A 588 -16.35 5.20 23.81
N GLN A 589 -16.56 5.41 25.11
CA GLN A 589 -17.86 5.75 25.69
C GLN A 589 -18.32 7.12 25.18
N ASP A 590 -19.63 7.33 25.09
CA ASP A 590 -20.18 8.66 24.81
C ASP A 590 -19.90 9.65 25.96
N TYR A 591 -19.32 10.81 25.63
CA TYR A 591 -19.18 11.92 26.57
C TYR A 591 -20.55 12.31 27.14
N ASN A 592 -20.70 12.14 28.46
CA ASN A 592 -21.95 12.35 29.16
C ASN A 592 -21.75 13.23 30.39
N THR A 593 -22.33 14.42 30.39
CA THR A 593 -22.33 15.34 31.54
C THR A 593 -23.30 14.93 32.66
N GLY A 594 -24.07 13.85 32.46
CA GLY A 594 -25.18 13.40 33.30
C GLY A 594 -25.02 12.03 33.97
N LEU A 595 -23.80 11.66 34.38
CA LEU A 595 -23.47 10.53 35.29
C LEU A 595 -23.89 9.10 34.88
N GLN A 596 -24.61 8.88 33.78
CA GLN A 596 -24.96 7.54 33.28
C GLN A 596 -23.80 6.97 32.45
N THR A 597 -22.99 6.10 33.06
CA THR A 597 -21.92 5.36 32.38
C THR A 597 -22.51 4.39 31.36
N GLN A 598 -22.26 4.64 30.07
CA GLN A 598 -22.64 3.74 28.98
C GLN A 598 -21.84 2.44 29.05
N THR A 599 -22.51 1.31 29.26
CA THR A 599 -21.88 -0.01 29.07
C THR A 599 -21.71 -0.26 27.57
N LEU A 600 -20.47 -0.22 27.08
CA LEU A 600 -20.15 -0.57 25.71
C LEU A 600 -20.28 -2.09 25.50
N SER A 601 -20.60 -2.46 24.26
CA SER A 601 -20.83 -3.84 23.85
C SER A 601 -19.61 -4.41 23.10
N THR A 602 -19.23 -5.66 23.40
CA THR A 602 -18.10 -6.35 22.76
C THR A 602 -18.38 -6.58 21.27
N ALA A 603 -17.55 -5.99 20.40
CA ALA A 603 -17.65 -6.23 18.97
C ALA A 603 -16.89 -7.51 18.58
N HIS A 604 -17.45 -8.27 17.64
CA HIS A 604 -16.80 -9.45 17.06
C HIS A 604 -16.78 -9.33 15.54
N ALA A 605 -15.70 -9.78 14.90
CA ALA A 605 -15.62 -9.95 13.46
C ALA A 605 -15.17 -11.36 13.08
N VAL A 606 -15.68 -11.86 11.95
CA VAL A 606 -15.11 -13.01 11.25
C VAL A 606 -14.82 -12.57 9.83
N ARG A 607 -13.59 -12.78 9.37
CA ARG A 607 -13.14 -12.49 8.01
C ARG A 607 -12.57 -13.75 7.41
N GLY A 608 -13.14 -14.22 6.31
CA GLY A 608 -12.54 -15.25 5.47
C GLY A 608 -11.91 -14.62 4.24
N THR A 609 -10.86 -15.22 3.71
CA THR A 609 -10.27 -14.87 2.42
C THR A 609 -10.09 -16.16 1.63
N ILE A 610 -10.53 -16.18 0.38
CA ILE A 610 -10.23 -17.24 -0.60
C ILE A 610 -9.69 -16.53 -1.84
N GLY A 611 -8.55 -16.96 -2.36
CA GLY A 611 -7.92 -16.29 -3.47
C GLY A 611 -6.93 -17.16 -4.23
N ILE A 612 -6.49 -16.63 -5.36
CA ILE A 612 -5.50 -17.24 -6.25
C ILE A 612 -4.53 -16.11 -6.61
N ARG A 613 -3.24 -16.29 -6.35
CA ARG A 613 -2.16 -15.53 -6.99
C ARG A 613 -1.71 -16.25 -8.25
N PHE A 614 -1.23 -15.47 -9.21
CA PHE A 614 -0.68 -15.92 -10.48
C PHE A 614 0.44 -14.98 -10.90
#